data_AF-Q9H061-F1
#
_entry.id   AF-Q9H061-F1
#
_cell.length_a   1.000
_cell.length_b   1.000
_cell.length_c   1.000
_cell.angle_alpha   90.00
_cell.angle_beta   90.00
_cell.angle_gamma   90.00
#
_symmetry.space_group_name_H-M   'P 1'
#
loop_
_entity.id
_entity.type
_entity.pdbx_description
1 polymer ?
#
loop_
_entity_poly.entity_id
_entity_poly.type
_entity_poly.pdbx_seq_one_letter_code
_entity_poly.pdbx_strand_id
1 'polypeptide(L)'
;MENHKSNNKENITIVDISRKINQLPEAERNLLENGSVYVGLNAALCGLIANSLFRRILNVTKARIAAGLPMAGIPFLTTDLTYRCFVSFPLNTGDLDCETCTITRSGLTGLVIGGLYPVFLAIPVNGGLAARYQSALLPHKGNILSYWIRTSKPVFRKMLFPILLQTMFSAYLGSEQYKLLIKALQLSEPGKEIH
;
A
#
# COMPACT_ATOMS: atom_id res chain seq x y z
N MET A 1 13.27 -11.44 34.40
CA MET A 1 14.55 -10.74 34.18
C MET A 1 15.03 -10.83 32.72
N GLU A 2 14.54 -11.77 31.91
CA GLU A 2 14.92 -11.94 30.50
C GLU A 2 14.37 -10.85 29.57
N ASN A 3 13.12 -10.39 29.76
CA ASN A 3 12.51 -9.33 28.93
C ASN A 3 13.35 -8.05 28.87
N HIS A 4 13.98 -7.66 29.99
CA HIS A 4 14.83 -6.46 30.02
C HIS A 4 16.12 -6.62 29.20
N LYS A 5 16.70 -7.83 29.15
CA LYS A 5 17.90 -8.08 28.35
C LYS A 5 17.57 -8.17 26.85
N SER A 6 16.44 -8.78 26.47
CA SER A 6 15.99 -8.83 25.06
C SER A 6 15.73 -7.43 24.53
N ASN A 7 14.91 -6.64 25.25
CA ASN A 7 14.58 -5.28 24.84
C ASN A 7 15.82 -4.40 24.68
N ASN A 8 16.81 -4.54 25.58
CA ASN A 8 18.04 -3.76 25.46
C ASN A 8 18.86 -4.17 24.22
N LYS A 9 18.98 -5.47 23.95
CA LYS A 9 19.71 -5.97 22.77
C LYS A 9 19.03 -5.54 21.47
N GLU A 10 17.70 -5.66 21.39
CA GLU A 10 16.89 -5.19 20.25
C GLU A 10 17.05 -3.68 20.03
N ASN A 11 16.96 -2.88 21.10
CA ASN A 11 17.14 -1.44 21.02
C ASN A 11 18.54 -1.07 20.51
N ILE A 12 19.59 -1.74 20.97
CA ILE A 12 20.96 -1.52 20.48
C ILE A 12 21.05 -1.85 18.99
N THR A 13 20.51 -2.99 18.55
CA THR A 13 20.53 -3.38 17.14
C THR A 13 19.76 -2.40 16.25
N ILE A 14 18.58 -1.92 16.68
CA ILE A 14 17.79 -0.94 15.92
C ILE A 14 18.53 0.39 15.80
N VAL A 15 19.18 0.84 16.88
CA VAL A 15 19.98 2.08 16.89
C VAL A 15 21.19 1.94 15.96
N ASP A 16 21.88 0.80 15.96
CA ASP A 16 23.04 0.58 15.08
C ASP A 16 22.65 0.52 13.61
N ILE A 17 21.54 -0.16 13.28
CA ILE A 17 20.98 -0.17 11.91
C ILE A 17 20.60 1.25 11.49
N SER A 18 19.94 2.02 12.36
CA SER A 18 19.56 3.41 12.07
C SER A 18 20.78 4.31 11.80
N ARG A 19 21.89 4.12 12.52
CA ARG A 19 23.13 4.86 12.28
C ARG A 19 23.74 4.51 10.92
N LYS A 20 23.74 3.23 10.54
CA LYS A 20 24.21 2.77 9.23
C LYS A 20 23.34 3.28 8.09
N ILE A 21 22.02 3.30 8.26
CA ILE A 21 21.07 3.89 7.30
C ILE A 21 21.36 5.39 7.10
N ASN A 22 21.72 6.11 8.17
CA ASN A 22 22.06 7.53 8.08
C ASN A 22 23.38 7.81 7.32
N GLN A 23 24.21 6.81 7.06
CA GLN A 23 25.40 6.95 6.21
C GLN A 23 25.06 6.86 4.71
N LEU A 24 23.86 6.41 4.34
CA LEU A 24 23.45 6.35 2.95
C LEU A 24 23.16 7.77 2.40
N PRO A 25 23.30 7.97 1.08
CA PRO A 25 22.81 9.16 0.41
C PRO A 25 21.33 9.44 0.74
N GLU A 26 20.97 10.73 0.83
CA GLU A 26 19.63 11.16 1.25
C GLU A 26 18.51 10.53 0.41
N ALA A 27 18.69 10.40 -0.91
CA ALA A 27 17.71 9.77 -1.79
C ALA A 27 17.44 8.29 -1.43
N GLU A 28 18.49 7.55 -1.07
CA GLU A 28 18.39 6.14 -0.69
C GLU A 28 17.72 5.98 0.68
N ARG A 29 18.11 6.82 1.65
CA ARG A 29 17.45 6.88 2.96
C ARG A 29 15.97 7.20 2.83
N ASN A 30 15.63 8.20 2.02
CA ASN A 30 14.24 8.60 1.80
C ASN A 30 13.41 7.49 1.17
N LEU A 31 13.98 6.69 0.25
CA LEU A 31 13.30 5.53 -0.32
C LEU A 31 13.05 4.44 0.73
N LEU A 32 14.01 4.19 1.62
CA LEU A 32 13.87 3.22 2.70
C LEU A 32 12.81 3.64 3.73
N GLU A 33 12.83 4.91 4.15
CA GLU A 33 11.93 5.45 5.18
C GLU A 33 10.51 5.74 4.65
N ASN A 34 10.40 6.31 3.44
CA ASN A 34 9.13 6.77 2.88
C ASN A 34 8.58 5.86 1.77
N GLY A 35 9.16 4.68 1.54
CA GLY A 35 8.69 3.73 0.52
C GLY A 35 7.19 3.43 0.62
N SER A 36 6.71 3.19 1.84
CA SER A 36 5.30 2.96 2.18
C SER A 36 4.37 4.09 1.71
N VAL A 37 4.82 5.35 1.80
CA VAL A 37 4.07 6.53 1.37
C VAL A 37 3.87 6.52 -0.14
N TYR A 38 4.89 6.16 -0.93
CA TYR A 38 4.76 6.06 -2.38
C TYR A 38 3.74 5.00 -2.80
N VAL A 39 3.77 3.83 -2.15
CA VAL A 39 2.79 2.76 -2.39
C VAL A 39 1.38 3.22 -2.01
N GLY A 40 1.25 3.94 -0.89
CA GLY A 40 -0.01 4.54 -0.45
C GLY A 40 -0.55 5.59 -1.43
N LEU A 41 0.30 6.47 -1.97
CA LEU A 41 -0.12 7.47 -2.94
C LEU A 41 -0.69 6.83 -4.21
N ASN A 42 -0.04 5.78 -4.71
CA ASN A 42 -0.57 5.04 -5.86
C ASN A 42 -1.89 4.31 -5.53
N ALA A 43 -2.07 3.83 -4.29
CA ALA A 43 -3.34 3.28 -3.84
C ALA A 43 -4.46 4.33 -3.81
N ALA A 44 -4.14 5.57 -3.41
CA ALA A 44 -5.06 6.70 -3.47
C ALA A 44 -5.52 6.96 -4.92
N LEU A 45 -4.59 6.94 -5.87
CA LEU A 45 -4.90 7.07 -7.30
C LEU A 45 -5.77 5.91 -7.79
N CYS A 46 -5.46 4.67 -7.40
CA CYS A 46 -6.29 3.51 -7.72
C CYS A 46 -7.74 3.68 -7.21
N GLY A 47 -7.90 4.15 -5.97
CA GLY A 47 -9.22 4.45 -5.39
C GLY A 47 -9.97 5.55 -6.13
N LEU A 48 -9.29 6.64 -6.53
CA LEU A 48 -9.89 7.72 -7.32
C LEU A 48 -10.32 7.26 -8.72
N ILE A 49 -9.50 6.46 -9.40
CA ILE A 49 -9.82 5.90 -10.72
C ILE A 49 -11.02 4.94 -10.59
N ALA A 50 -10.98 4.02 -9.64
CA ALA A 50 -12.08 3.09 -9.39
C ALA A 50 -13.39 3.82 -9.08
N ASN A 51 -13.33 4.85 -8.23
CA ASN A 51 -14.47 5.71 -7.91
C ASN A 51 -15.03 6.38 -9.18
N SER A 52 -14.17 7.00 -10.00
CA SER A 52 -14.59 7.63 -11.25
C SER A 52 -15.30 6.66 -12.20
N LEU A 53 -14.78 5.44 -12.33
CA LEU A 53 -15.36 4.39 -13.17
C LEU A 53 -16.74 3.94 -12.67
N PHE A 54 -16.89 3.66 -11.36
CA PHE A 54 -18.18 3.27 -10.79
C PHE A 54 -19.20 4.40 -10.85
N ARG A 55 -18.80 5.65 -10.61
CA ARG A 55 -19.68 6.82 -10.75
C ARG A 55 -20.25 6.94 -12.16
N ARG A 56 -19.42 6.69 -13.18
CA ARG A 56 -19.86 6.72 -14.58
C ARG A 56 -20.87 5.62 -14.90
N ILE A 57 -20.71 4.43 -14.32
CA ILE A 57 -21.63 3.30 -14.56
C ILE A 57 -22.95 3.49 -13.81
N LEU A 58 -22.91 3.99 -12.57
CA LEU A 58 -24.09 4.21 -11.73
C LEU A 58 -24.71 5.61 -11.88
N ASN A 59 -24.25 6.39 -12.87
CA ASN A 59 -24.69 7.77 -13.15
C ASN A 59 -24.67 8.70 -11.92
N VAL A 60 -23.72 8.49 -10.99
CA VAL A 60 -23.62 9.29 -9.77
C VAL A 60 -22.90 10.61 -10.08
N THR A 61 -23.65 11.72 -10.16
CA THR A 61 -23.11 13.06 -10.43
C THR A 61 -22.90 13.90 -9.17
N LYS A 62 -23.65 13.60 -8.09
CA LYS A 62 -23.64 14.32 -6.80
C LYS A 62 -22.50 13.85 -5.90
N ALA A 63 -22.11 14.68 -4.92
CA ALA A 63 -21.07 14.38 -3.92
C ALA A 63 -19.71 13.96 -4.51
N ARG A 64 -19.21 14.65 -5.55
CA ARG A 64 -17.92 14.31 -6.19
C ARG A 64 -16.74 14.40 -5.24
N ILE A 65 -16.58 15.55 -4.58
CA ILE A 65 -15.48 15.80 -3.65
C ILE A 65 -15.65 14.93 -2.40
N ALA A 66 -16.86 14.91 -1.83
CA ALA A 66 -17.16 14.14 -0.62
C ALA A 66 -16.97 12.62 -0.79
N ALA A 67 -17.18 12.07 -1.98
CA ALA A 67 -16.88 10.66 -2.28
C ALA A 67 -15.41 10.45 -2.67
N GLY A 68 -14.78 11.44 -3.32
CA GLY A 68 -13.36 11.37 -3.72
C GLY A 68 -12.41 11.39 -2.53
N LEU A 69 -12.68 12.19 -1.51
CA LEU A 69 -11.85 12.30 -0.31
C LEU A 69 -11.64 10.97 0.42
N PRO A 70 -12.68 10.21 0.81
CA PRO A 70 -12.49 8.89 1.43
C PRO A 70 -11.89 7.88 0.44
N MET A 71 -12.19 8.00 -0.86
CA MET A 71 -11.61 7.12 -1.89
C MET A 71 -10.12 7.36 -2.16
N ALA A 72 -9.59 8.52 -1.78
CA ALA A 72 -8.15 8.75 -1.78
C ALA A 72 -7.56 8.44 -0.39
N GLY A 73 -8.13 9.03 0.66
CA GLY A 73 -7.59 9.00 2.01
C GLY A 73 -7.59 7.62 2.65
N ILE A 74 -8.68 6.85 2.53
CA ILE A 74 -8.73 5.51 3.13
C ILE A 74 -7.72 4.59 2.44
N PRO A 75 -7.75 4.39 1.11
CA PRO A 75 -6.72 3.60 0.41
C PRO A 75 -5.28 4.03 0.69
N PHE A 76 -5.02 5.35 0.75
CA PHE A 76 -3.71 5.88 1.10
C PHE A 76 -3.25 5.38 2.47
N LEU A 77 -4.03 5.68 3.51
CA LEU A 77 -3.68 5.36 4.90
C LEU A 77 -3.62 3.86 5.14
N THR A 78 -4.60 3.11 4.63
CA THR A 78 -4.63 1.65 4.82
C THR A 78 -3.44 0.99 4.16
N THR A 79 -3.05 1.46 2.97
CA THR A 79 -1.91 0.86 2.25
C THR A 79 -0.59 1.26 2.87
N ASP A 80 -0.38 2.52 3.22
CA ASP A 80 0.83 2.98 3.92
C ASP A 80 1.03 2.22 5.23
N LEU A 81 -0.01 2.15 6.07
CA LEU A 81 0.04 1.43 7.34
C LEU A 81 0.30 -0.06 7.13
N THR A 82 -0.41 -0.71 6.21
CA THR A 82 -0.23 -2.15 5.97
C THR A 82 1.16 -2.45 5.42
N TYR A 83 1.67 -1.63 4.50
CA TYR A 83 3.02 -1.79 3.98
C TYR A 83 4.08 -1.62 5.07
N ARG A 84 3.92 -0.63 5.96
CA ARG A 84 4.81 -0.47 7.12
C ARG A 84 4.80 -1.71 8.01
N CYS A 85 3.62 -2.23 8.35
CA CYS A 85 3.49 -3.36 9.26
C CYS A 85 4.00 -4.69 8.68
N PHE A 86 3.80 -4.95 7.39
CA PHE A 86 4.10 -6.25 6.79
C PHE A 86 5.39 -6.30 5.95
N VAL A 87 5.95 -5.13 5.62
CA VAL A 87 7.16 -5.01 4.81
C VAL A 87 8.22 -4.19 5.52
N SER A 88 8.00 -2.89 5.74
CA SER A 88 9.06 -1.99 6.19
C SER A 88 9.56 -2.32 7.60
N PHE A 89 8.64 -2.61 8.54
CA PHE A 89 9.02 -2.96 9.91
C PHE A 89 9.74 -4.30 9.98
N PRO A 90 9.20 -5.43 9.43
CA PRO A 90 9.92 -6.70 9.47
C PRO A 90 11.24 -6.69 8.69
N LEU A 91 11.36 -5.84 7.65
CA LEU A 91 12.62 -5.63 6.94
C LEU A 91 13.64 -4.93 7.84
N ASN A 92 13.26 -3.83 8.50
CA ASN A 92 14.16 -3.06 9.36
C ASN A 92 14.56 -3.81 10.65
N THR A 93 13.75 -4.75 11.13
CA THR A 93 14.08 -5.59 12.29
C THR A 93 14.88 -6.84 11.93
N GLY A 94 15.10 -7.14 10.65
CA GLY A 94 15.76 -8.38 10.21
C GLY A 94 14.89 -9.63 10.37
N ASP A 95 13.56 -9.50 10.38
CA ASP A 95 12.65 -10.67 10.26
C ASP A 95 12.46 -11.05 8.78
N LEU A 96 12.65 -10.10 7.87
CA LEU A 96 12.66 -10.29 6.41
C LEU A 96 14.10 -10.30 5.85
N ASP A 97 14.81 -11.41 6.04
CA ASP A 97 16.20 -11.59 5.59
C ASP A 97 16.35 -12.15 4.16
N CYS A 98 15.26 -12.21 3.40
CA CYS A 98 15.24 -12.76 2.04
C CYS A 98 14.67 -11.75 1.04
N GLU A 99 15.40 -11.52 -0.05
CA GLU A 99 14.97 -10.62 -1.13
C GLU A 99 13.63 -11.08 -1.73
N THR A 100 13.52 -12.36 -2.10
CA THR A 100 12.28 -12.92 -2.70
C THR A 100 11.09 -12.82 -1.75
N CYS A 101 11.29 -13.00 -0.44
CA CYS A 101 10.23 -12.82 0.56
C CYS A 101 9.77 -11.37 0.62
N THR A 102 10.71 -10.42 0.62
CA THR A 102 10.42 -8.98 0.64
C THR A 102 9.68 -8.55 -0.63
N ILE A 103 10.14 -8.96 -1.80
CA ILE A 103 9.48 -8.71 -3.09
C ILE A 103 8.06 -9.26 -3.08
N THR A 104 7.89 -10.51 -2.63
CA THR A 104 6.59 -11.19 -2.64
C THR A 104 5.62 -10.55 -1.66
N ARG A 105 6.04 -10.23 -0.42
CA ARG A 105 5.20 -9.53 0.56
C ARG A 105 4.84 -8.13 0.10
N SER A 106 5.78 -7.40 -0.50
CA SER A 106 5.55 -6.05 -1.04
C SER A 106 4.57 -6.07 -2.22
N GLY A 107 4.79 -6.98 -3.18
CA GLY A 107 3.91 -7.17 -4.32
C GLY A 107 2.51 -7.59 -3.90
N LEU A 108 2.38 -8.56 -2.97
CA LEU A 108 1.09 -9.01 -2.46
C LEU A 108 0.35 -7.91 -1.70
N THR A 109 1.05 -7.14 -0.86
CA THR A 109 0.46 -5.99 -0.16
C THR A 109 -0.01 -4.93 -1.16
N GLY A 110 0.81 -4.62 -2.16
CA GLY A 110 0.46 -3.71 -3.25
C GLY A 110 -0.76 -4.18 -4.05
N LEU A 111 -0.83 -5.46 -4.40
CA LEU A 111 -1.94 -6.08 -5.12
C LEU A 111 -3.24 -6.02 -4.32
N VAL A 112 -3.22 -6.53 -3.08
CA VAL A 112 -4.43 -6.72 -2.29
C VAL A 112 -4.90 -5.40 -1.70
N ILE A 113 -4.02 -4.68 -1.00
CA ILE A 113 -4.39 -3.49 -0.23
C ILE A 113 -4.30 -2.23 -1.10
N GLY A 114 -3.29 -2.14 -1.95
CA GLY A 114 -3.12 -0.98 -2.83
C GLY A 114 -3.96 -1.03 -4.11
N GLY A 115 -4.23 -2.22 -4.64
CA GLY A 115 -4.88 -2.40 -5.94
C GLY A 115 -6.35 -2.85 -5.85
N LEU A 116 -6.60 -4.00 -5.23
CA LEU A 116 -7.93 -4.63 -5.19
C LEU A 116 -8.85 -3.98 -4.16
N TYR A 117 -8.37 -3.74 -2.95
CA TYR A 117 -9.15 -3.16 -1.86
C TYR A 117 -9.83 -1.83 -2.24
N PRO A 118 -9.15 -0.86 -2.90
CA PRO A 118 -9.80 0.39 -3.30
C PRO A 118 -10.92 0.19 -4.34
N VAL A 119 -10.78 -0.82 -5.22
CA VAL A 119 -11.84 -1.18 -6.18
C VAL A 119 -13.04 -1.76 -5.45
N PHE A 120 -12.82 -2.66 -4.49
CA PHE A 120 -13.89 -3.21 -3.66
C PHE A 120 -14.55 -2.14 -2.80
N LEU A 121 -13.80 -1.20 -2.25
CA LEU A 121 -14.32 -0.08 -1.47
C LEU A 121 -15.23 0.83 -2.32
N ALA A 122 -14.90 1.02 -3.60
CA ALA A 122 -15.68 1.85 -4.50
C ALA A 122 -17.08 1.29 -4.80
N ILE A 123 -17.30 -0.03 -4.68
CA ILE A 123 -18.60 -0.68 -4.89
C ILE A 123 -19.67 -0.19 -3.90
N PRO A 124 -19.54 -0.40 -2.57
CA PRO A 124 -20.55 0.02 -1.61
C PRO A 124 -20.70 1.54 -1.55
N VAL A 125 -19.62 2.32 -1.70
CA VAL A 125 -19.73 3.78 -1.66
C VAL A 125 -20.53 4.31 -2.85
N ASN A 126 -20.26 3.84 -4.07
CA ASN A 126 -21.02 4.29 -5.22
C ASN A 126 -22.42 3.68 -5.27
N GLY A 127 -22.62 2.45 -4.78
CA GLY A 127 -23.93 1.86 -4.59
C GLY A 127 -24.81 2.62 -3.61
N GLY A 128 -24.26 3.00 -2.46
CA GLY A 128 -24.95 3.81 -1.46
C GLY A 128 -25.32 5.20 -1.99
N LEU A 129 -24.40 5.85 -2.72
CA LEU A 129 -24.69 7.13 -3.38
C LEU A 129 -25.77 6.99 -4.46
N ALA A 130 -25.73 5.92 -5.24
CA ALA A 130 -26.73 5.66 -6.27
C ALA A 130 -28.12 5.40 -5.67
N ALA A 131 -28.20 4.67 -4.55
CA ALA A 131 -29.44 4.48 -3.80
C ALA A 131 -29.96 5.80 -3.22
N ARG A 132 -29.08 6.58 -2.57
CA ARG A 132 -29.45 7.86 -1.93
C ARG A 132 -29.94 8.91 -2.93
N TYR A 133 -29.35 8.96 -4.11
CA TYR A 133 -29.70 9.95 -5.13
C TYR A 133 -30.56 9.38 -6.27
N GLN A 134 -31.00 8.13 -6.14
CA GLN A 134 -31.81 7.43 -7.14
C GLN A 134 -31.24 7.55 -8.57
N SER A 135 -29.91 7.53 -8.70
CA SER A 135 -29.24 7.75 -10.00
C SER A 135 -29.20 6.51 -10.89
N ALA A 136 -29.43 5.34 -10.30
CA ALA A 136 -29.52 4.07 -11.02
C ALA A 136 -30.64 3.22 -10.42
N LEU A 137 -31.25 2.37 -11.26
CA LEU A 137 -32.19 1.34 -10.83
C LEU A 137 -31.40 0.22 -10.15
N LEU A 138 -31.31 0.26 -8.82
CA LEU A 138 -30.76 -0.83 -8.03
C LEU A 138 -31.83 -1.92 -7.88
N PRO A 139 -31.46 -3.21 -7.98
CA PRO A 139 -32.41 -4.30 -7.80
C PRO A 139 -32.96 -4.29 -6.38
N HIS A 140 -34.28 -4.14 -6.25
CA HIS A 140 -34.97 -4.09 -4.95
C HIS A 140 -35.24 -5.48 -4.36
N LYS A 141 -35.44 -6.49 -5.21
CA LYS A 141 -35.67 -7.89 -4.82
C LYS A 141 -34.93 -8.83 -5.78
N GLY A 142 -34.21 -9.81 -5.23
CA GLY A 142 -33.55 -10.86 -5.99
C GLY A 142 -32.25 -10.46 -6.69
N ASN A 143 -31.34 -11.42 -6.79
CA ASN A 143 -30.10 -11.42 -7.57
C ASN A 143 -29.21 -10.15 -7.53
N ILE A 144 -29.13 -9.49 -6.37
CA ILE A 144 -28.26 -8.32 -6.15
C ILE A 144 -26.79 -8.62 -6.44
N LEU A 145 -26.34 -9.86 -6.15
CA LEU A 145 -24.98 -10.29 -6.41
C LEU A 145 -24.66 -10.31 -7.91
N SER A 146 -25.51 -10.89 -8.75
CA SER A 146 -25.25 -10.90 -10.20
C SER A 146 -25.32 -9.50 -10.80
N TYR A 147 -26.18 -8.62 -10.28
CA TYR A 147 -26.18 -7.21 -10.68
C TYR A 147 -24.82 -6.56 -10.42
N TRP A 148 -24.27 -6.75 -9.21
CA TRP A 148 -22.97 -6.20 -8.87
C TRP A 148 -21.82 -6.82 -9.64
N ILE A 149 -21.83 -8.13 -9.88
CA ILE A 149 -20.83 -8.80 -10.73
C ILE A 149 -20.88 -8.23 -12.14
N ARG A 150 -22.07 -8.11 -12.74
CA ARG A 150 -22.25 -7.57 -14.10
C ARG A 150 -21.80 -6.11 -14.19
N THR A 151 -22.18 -5.29 -13.22
CA THR A 151 -21.85 -3.86 -13.13
C THR A 151 -20.35 -3.65 -12.90
N SER A 152 -19.71 -4.50 -12.09
CA SER A 152 -18.29 -4.36 -11.73
C SER A 152 -17.34 -4.91 -12.79
N LYS A 153 -17.75 -5.91 -13.57
CA LYS A 153 -16.94 -6.53 -14.64
C LYS A 153 -16.22 -5.51 -15.55
N PRO A 154 -16.89 -4.49 -16.13
CA PRO A 154 -16.20 -3.48 -16.94
C PRO A 154 -15.22 -2.60 -16.14
N VAL A 155 -15.46 -2.37 -14.85
CA VAL A 155 -14.54 -1.62 -13.98
C VAL A 155 -13.28 -2.43 -13.73
N PHE A 156 -13.42 -3.69 -13.31
CA PHE A 156 -12.28 -4.58 -13.08
C PHE A 156 -11.43 -4.76 -14.34
N ARG A 157 -12.05 -4.86 -15.53
CA ARG A 157 -11.32 -4.92 -16.80
C ARG A 157 -10.45 -3.67 -17.05
N LYS A 158 -10.95 -2.48 -16.70
CA LYS A 158 -10.20 -1.22 -16.84
C LYS A 158 -9.17 -1.01 -15.72
N MET A 159 -9.46 -1.50 -14.52
CA MET A 159 -8.56 -1.44 -13.36
C MET A 159 -7.43 -2.45 -13.41
N LEU A 160 -7.51 -3.47 -14.28
CA LEU A 160 -6.47 -4.49 -14.42
C LEU A 160 -5.08 -3.86 -14.63
N PHE A 161 -4.96 -2.88 -15.53
CA PHE A 161 -3.68 -2.24 -15.80
C PHE A 161 -3.14 -1.45 -14.58
N PRO A 162 -3.90 -0.53 -13.95
CA PRO A 162 -3.49 0.11 -12.69
C PRO A 162 -3.10 -0.87 -11.58
N ILE A 163 -3.86 -1.96 -11.41
CA ILE A 163 -3.59 -2.97 -10.37
C ILE A 163 -2.26 -3.69 -10.64
N LEU A 164 -2.00 -4.08 -11.89
CA LEU A 164 -0.74 -4.70 -12.27
C LEU A 164 0.43 -3.73 -12.07
N LEU A 165 0.27 -2.48 -12.49
CA LEU A 165 1.28 -1.44 -12.31
C LEU A 165 1.58 -1.22 -10.81
N GLN A 166 0.55 -1.14 -9.97
CA GLN A 166 0.69 -1.02 -8.51
C GLN A 166 1.44 -2.22 -7.91
N THR A 167 1.09 -3.43 -8.36
CA THR A 167 1.71 -4.67 -7.88
C THR A 167 3.20 -4.70 -8.24
N MET A 168 3.53 -4.42 -9.50
CA MET A 168 4.91 -4.39 -9.99
C MET A 168 5.73 -3.28 -9.32
N PHE A 169 5.15 -2.08 -9.17
CA PHE A 169 5.80 -0.97 -8.49
C PHE A 169 6.10 -1.30 -7.03
N SER A 170 5.14 -1.90 -6.31
CA SER A 170 5.33 -2.29 -4.91
C SER A 170 6.39 -3.38 -4.77
N ALA A 171 6.39 -4.37 -5.68
CA ALA A 171 7.39 -5.43 -5.72
C ALA A 171 8.80 -4.89 -6.00
N TYR A 172 8.93 -3.98 -6.98
CA TYR A 172 10.19 -3.30 -7.30
C TYR A 172 10.71 -2.49 -6.11
N LEU A 173 9.84 -1.69 -5.49
CA LEU A 173 10.19 -0.89 -4.32
C LEU A 173 10.68 -1.77 -3.16
N GLY A 174 10.03 -2.92 -2.94
CA GLY A 174 10.46 -3.91 -1.95
C GLY A 174 11.86 -4.48 -2.24
N SER A 175 12.18 -4.77 -3.51
CA SER A 175 13.54 -5.20 -3.90
C SER A 175 14.57 -4.11 -3.62
N GLU A 176 14.28 -2.86 -3.99
CA GLU A 176 15.19 -1.74 -3.76
C GLU A 176 15.40 -1.48 -2.28
N GLN A 177 14.33 -1.48 -1.46
CA GLN A 177 14.44 -1.34 -0.01
C GLN A 177 15.32 -2.44 0.61
N TYR A 178 15.16 -3.70 0.16
CA TYR A 178 16.00 -4.79 0.62
C TYR A 178 17.48 -4.57 0.27
N LYS A 179 17.79 -4.25 -1.00
CA LYS A 179 19.18 -3.99 -1.43
C LYS A 179 19.81 -2.83 -0.68
N LEU A 180 19.06 -1.75 -0.46
CA LEU A 180 19.53 -0.60 0.31
C LEU A 180 19.79 -0.96 1.77
N LEU A 181 18.95 -1.80 2.38
CA LEU A 181 19.20 -2.28 3.73
C LEU A 181 20.48 -3.13 3.80
N ILE A 182 20.69 -4.06 2.86
CA ILE A 182 21.92 -4.85 2.81
C ILE A 182 23.15 -3.96 2.60
N LYS A 183 23.07 -2.96 1.72
CA LYS A 183 24.11 -1.96 1.51
C LYS A 183 24.40 -1.18 2.80
N ALA A 184 23.37 -0.79 3.55
CA ALA A 184 23.51 -0.17 4.88
C ALA A 184 24.21 -1.09 5.87
N LEU A 185 23.82 -2.36 5.95
CA LEU A 185 24.42 -3.31 6.88
C LEU A 185 25.91 -3.58 6.58
N GLN A 186 26.31 -3.52 5.31
CA GLN A 186 27.70 -3.68 4.86
C GLN A 186 28.59 -2.47 5.17
N LEU A 187 28.01 -1.29 5.45
CA LEU A 187 28.79 -0.14 5.88
C LEU A 187 29.42 -0.41 7.26
N SER A 188 30.67 0.02 7.41
CA SER A 188 31.41 -0.03 8.67
C SER A 188 30.68 0.72 9.77
N GLU A 189 30.82 0.25 11.01
CA GLU A 189 30.24 0.93 12.17
C GLU A 189 30.69 2.40 12.22
N PRO A 190 29.77 3.36 12.34
CA PRO A 190 30.13 4.76 12.44
C PRO A 190 31.01 4.98 13.68
N GLY A 191 32.24 5.45 13.45
CA GLY A 191 33.24 5.71 14.50
C GLY A 191 34.33 4.65 14.65
N LYS A 192 34.27 3.51 13.96
CA LYS A 192 35.47 2.67 13.73
C LYS A 192 36.16 3.14 12.46
N GLU A 193 36.74 4.33 12.50
CA GLU A 193 37.84 4.64 11.59
C GLU A 193 38.99 3.74 12.02
N ILE A 194 39.34 2.80 11.13
CA ILE A 194 40.49 1.91 11.28
C ILE A 194 41.71 2.83 11.31
N HIS A 195 42.32 2.95 12.49
CA HIS A 195 43.58 3.64 12.67
C HIS A 195 44.75 2.76 12.20
#